data_AF-A0A7S1KXF0-F1
#
_entry.id   AF-A0A7S1KXF0-F1
#
_cell.length_a   1.000
_cell.length_b   1.000
_cell.length_c   1.000
_cell.angle_alpha   90.00
_cell.angle_beta   90.00
_cell.angle_gamma   90.00
#
_symmetry.space_group_name_H-M   'P 1'
#
loop_
_entity.id
_entity.type
_entity.pdbx_description
1 polymer ?
#
loop_
_entity_poly.entity_id
_entity_poly.type
_entity_poly.pdbx_seq_one_letter_code
_entity_poly.pdbx_strand_id
1 'polypeptide(L)'
;SSGGTSALRALRLLKLAKVLRAFRIMRYLSFFNTVKLIVNAVVGSWISFFWSLVMIAFLFYLVAILFVQSLADFLLREGETLDSEMRDQILLLFGSVSTSMVTLFKGTFGGRGWDDYYVVLDNTDKVASFGFLIFVVFMKISVFNIMTSLFIEMTMRLATPDTQTLARQKRHKEREQASELWNLVKKL
;
A
#
# COMPACT_ATOMS: atom_id res chain seq x y z
N SER A 1 -1.57 65.49 -6.72
CA SER A 1 -2.07 64.30 -5.99
C SER A 1 -2.49 63.12 -6.89
N SER A 2 -2.72 63.30 -8.20
CA SER A 2 -3.25 62.24 -9.10
C SER A 2 -2.27 61.14 -9.54
N GLY A 3 -0.95 61.26 -9.34
CA GLY A 3 0.05 60.29 -9.81
C GLY A 3 0.20 59.02 -8.94
N GLY A 4 -0.09 59.10 -7.64
CA GLY A 4 0.14 57.99 -6.69
C GLY A 4 -0.86 56.84 -6.81
N THR A 5 -2.11 57.13 -7.17
CA THR A 5 -3.17 56.11 -7.32
C THR A 5 -2.98 55.24 -8.57
N SER A 6 -2.43 55.81 -9.64
CA SER A 6 -2.09 55.09 -10.88
C SER A 6 -0.88 54.17 -10.70
N ALA A 7 0.16 54.62 -9.99
CA ALA A 7 1.33 53.80 -9.68
C ALA A 7 1.01 52.59 -8.78
N LEU A 8 0.13 52.78 -7.78
CA LEU A 8 -0.34 51.69 -6.92
C LEU A 8 -1.20 50.67 -7.68
N ARG A 9 -2.03 51.12 -8.62
CA ARG A 9 -2.81 50.21 -9.50
C ARG A 9 -1.90 49.43 -10.45
N ALA A 10 -0.91 50.09 -11.06
CA ALA A 10 0.06 49.44 -11.95
C ALA A 10 0.91 48.38 -11.20
N LEU A 11 1.36 48.68 -9.98
CA LEU A 11 2.07 47.72 -9.13
C LEU A 11 1.22 46.51 -8.75
N ARG A 12 -0.07 46.72 -8.46
CA ARG A 12 -1.02 45.62 -8.19
C ARG A 12 -1.21 44.72 -9.42
N LEU A 13 -1.37 45.32 -10.60
CA LEU A 13 -1.52 44.59 -11.86
C LEU A 13 -0.25 43.81 -12.23
N LEU A 14 0.94 44.37 -12.00
CA LEU A 14 2.21 43.66 -12.18
C LEU A 14 2.37 42.47 -11.22
N LYS A 15 1.99 42.64 -9.94
CA LYS A 15 1.96 41.52 -8.98
C LYS A 15 1.01 40.43 -9.45
N LEU A 16 -0.19 40.79 -9.92
CA LEU A 16 -1.19 39.84 -10.43
C LEU A 16 -0.69 39.09 -11.68
N ALA A 17 -0.05 39.80 -12.61
CA ALA A 17 0.54 39.20 -13.80
C ALA A 17 1.68 38.22 -13.44
N LYS A 18 2.50 38.55 -12.43
CA LYS A 18 3.57 37.67 -11.92
C LYS A 18 3.02 36.39 -11.29
N VAL A 19 1.91 36.49 -10.55
CA VAL A 19 1.20 35.34 -9.97
C VAL A 19 0.57 34.47 -11.06
N LEU A 20 -0.12 35.06 -12.04
CA LEU A 20 -0.70 34.32 -13.16
C LEU A 20 0.38 33.61 -14.00
N ARG A 21 1.54 34.25 -14.19
CA ARG A 21 2.68 33.65 -14.89
C ARG A 21 3.28 32.48 -14.09
N ALA A 22 3.41 32.62 -12.77
CA ALA A 22 3.84 31.53 -11.89
C ALA A 22 2.85 30.35 -11.90
N PHE A 23 1.55 30.62 -11.86
CA PHE A 23 0.50 29.60 -11.93
C PHE A 23 0.48 28.89 -13.29
N ARG A 24 0.73 29.63 -14.38
CA ARG A 24 0.90 29.06 -15.72
C ARG A 24 2.13 28.16 -15.79
N ILE A 25 3.28 28.61 -15.26
CA ILE A 25 4.51 27.80 -15.19
C ILE A 25 4.28 26.53 -14.35
N MET A 26 3.57 26.65 -13.22
CA MET A 26 3.19 25.52 -12.38
C MET A 26 2.32 24.49 -13.13
N ARG A 27 1.41 24.95 -14.00
CA ARG A 27 0.61 24.08 -14.89
C ARG A 27 1.43 23.43 -16.02
N TYR A 28 2.54 24.05 -16.43
CA TYR A 28 3.48 23.50 -17.43
C TYR A 28 4.58 22.60 -16.83
N LEU A 29 4.76 22.60 -15.50
CA LEU A 29 5.59 21.59 -14.85
C LEU A 29 4.90 20.24 -15.04
N SER A 30 5.55 19.36 -15.80
CA SER A 30 5.13 17.98 -16.12
C SER A 30 4.78 17.15 -14.87
N PHE A 31 5.11 17.63 -13.68
CA PHE A 31 4.70 17.10 -12.39
C PHE A 31 3.19 16.84 -12.29
N PHE A 32 2.32 17.76 -12.73
CA PHE A 32 0.87 17.50 -12.68
C PHE A 32 0.42 16.39 -13.64
N ASN A 33 1.07 16.25 -14.78
CA ASN A 33 0.79 15.16 -15.72
C ASN A 33 1.32 13.82 -15.19
N THR A 34 2.49 13.84 -14.53
CA THR A 34 3.09 12.67 -13.86
C THR A 34 2.23 12.23 -12.67
N VAL A 35 1.78 13.16 -11.84
CA VAL A 35 0.86 12.89 -10.72
C VAL A 35 -0.49 12.40 -11.24
N LYS A 36 -1.06 13.00 -12.28
CA LYS A 36 -2.30 12.48 -12.91
C LYS A 36 -2.14 11.08 -13.48
N LEU A 37 -0.97 10.77 -14.07
CA LEU A 37 -0.66 9.44 -14.58
C LEU A 37 -0.59 8.43 -13.43
N ILE A 38 0.14 8.76 -12.34
CA ILE A 38 0.24 7.92 -11.14
C ILE A 38 -1.15 7.75 -10.51
N VAL A 39 -1.92 8.83 -10.36
CA VAL A 39 -3.29 8.78 -9.80
C VAL A 39 -4.19 7.92 -10.67
N ASN A 40 -4.18 8.05 -12.00
CA ASN A 40 -4.99 7.20 -12.88
C ASN A 40 -4.56 5.73 -12.81
N ALA A 41 -3.25 5.45 -12.72
CA ALA A 41 -2.74 4.09 -12.56
C ALA A 41 -3.16 3.48 -11.20
N VAL A 42 -3.09 4.28 -10.14
CA VAL A 42 -3.52 3.89 -8.79
C VAL A 42 -5.04 3.68 -8.79
N VAL A 43 -5.84 4.65 -9.28
CA VAL A 43 -7.30 4.58 -9.51
C VAL A 43 -7.71 3.29 -10.23
N GLY A 44 -7.00 2.96 -11.31
CA GLY A 44 -7.23 1.71 -12.07
C GLY A 44 -6.92 0.43 -11.29
N SER A 45 -6.09 0.49 -10.25
CA SER A 45 -5.64 -0.66 -9.46
C SER A 45 -6.32 -0.78 -8.08
N TRP A 46 -7.11 0.21 -7.64
CA TRP A 46 -7.73 0.17 -6.29
C TRP A 46 -8.71 -0.96 -6.11
N ILE A 47 -9.40 -1.40 -7.17
CA ILE A 47 -10.36 -2.51 -7.06
C ILE A 47 -9.62 -3.79 -6.65
N SER A 48 -8.50 -4.10 -7.31
CA SER A 48 -7.66 -5.25 -6.96
C SER A 48 -7.04 -5.11 -5.56
N PHE A 49 -6.60 -3.89 -5.19
CA PHE A 49 -6.08 -3.61 -3.85
C PHE A 49 -7.16 -3.80 -2.77
N PHE A 50 -8.37 -3.33 -3.03
CA PHE A 50 -9.51 -3.46 -2.11
C PHE A 50 -9.85 -4.94 -1.88
N TRP A 51 -9.94 -5.75 -2.94
CA TRP A 51 -10.18 -7.18 -2.79
C TRP A 51 -9.06 -7.90 -2.03
N SER A 52 -7.80 -7.51 -2.23
CA SER A 52 -6.68 -8.02 -1.44
C SER A 52 -6.83 -7.70 0.05
N LEU A 53 -7.21 -6.46 0.38
CA LEU A 53 -7.47 -6.05 1.76
C LEU A 53 -8.64 -6.82 2.38
N VAL A 54 -9.71 -7.06 1.61
CA VAL A 54 -10.85 -7.88 2.05
C VAL A 54 -10.42 -9.31 2.35
N MET A 55 -9.58 -9.92 1.50
CA MET A 55 -9.05 -11.27 1.74
C MET A 55 -8.17 -11.32 2.99
N ILE A 56 -7.33 -10.31 3.21
CA ILE A 56 -6.54 -10.21 4.44
C ILE A 56 -7.47 -10.08 5.65
N ALA A 57 -8.44 -9.15 5.62
CA ALA A 57 -9.39 -8.97 6.72
C ALA A 57 -10.18 -10.26 7.03
N PHE A 58 -10.54 -11.02 5.99
CA PHE A 58 -11.19 -12.32 6.14
C PHE A 58 -10.28 -13.36 6.82
N LEU A 59 -8.99 -13.41 6.50
CA LEU A 59 -8.03 -14.26 7.21
C LEU A 59 -7.91 -13.87 8.68
N PHE A 60 -7.84 -12.57 9.00
CA PHE A 60 -7.85 -12.10 10.39
C PHE A 60 -9.12 -12.53 11.12
N TYR A 61 -10.28 -12.45 10.45
CA TYR A 61 -11.56 -12.88 11.02
C TYR A 61 -11.59 -14.38 11.33
N LEU A 62 -11.15 -15.23 10.39
CA LEU A 62 -11.09 -16.68 10.61
C LEU A 62 -10.19 -17.05 11.78
N VAL A 63 -8.97 -16.49 11.82
CA VAL A 63 -8.01 -16.76 12.89
C VAL A 63 -8.54 -16.24 14.23
N ALA A 64 -9.13 -15.03 14.25
CA ALA A 64 -9.74 -14.48 15.45
C ALA A 64 -10.84 -15.39 16.03
N ILE A 65 -11.69 -15.99 15.19
CA ILE A 65 -12.70 -16.95 15.67
C ILE A 65 -12.05 -18.14 16.37
N LEU A 66 -10.99 -18.71 15.80
CA LEU A 66 -10.30 -19.85 16.40
C LEU A 66 -9.75 -19.52 17.79
N PHE A 67 -9.16 -18.33 17.95
CA PHE A 67 -8.67 -17.85 19.26
C PHE A 67 -9.80 -17.63 20.25
N VAL A 68 -10.87 -16.95 19.84
CA VAL A 68 -12.03 -16.69 20.72
C VAL A 68 -12.63 -18.01 21.19
N GLN A 69 -12.79 -18.99 20.30
CA GLN A 69 -13.34 -20.29 20.64
C GLN A 69 -12.43 -21.07 21.59
N SER A 70 -11.14 -21.18 21.28
CA SER A 70 -10.15 -21.86 22.12
C SER A 70 -10.09 -21.24 23.53
N LEU A 71 -10.04 -19.91 23.64
CA LEU A 71 -9.96 -19.22 24.92
C LEU A 71 -11.28 -19.22 25.69
N ALA A 72 -12.43 -19.19 25.00
CA ALA A 72 -13.73 -19.37 25.64
C ALA A 72 -13.85 -20.78 26.26
N ASP A 73 -13.44 -21.81 25.53
CA ASP A 73 -13.43 -23.19 26.02
C ASP A 73 -12.49 -23.35 27.22
N PHE A 74 -11.32 -22.71 27.19
CA PHE A 74 -10.40 -22.67 28.33
C PHE A 74 -11.03 -22.00 29.56
N LEU A 75 -11.63 -20.81 29.39
CA LEU A 75 -12.31 -20.09 30.47
C LEU A 75 -13.50 -20.87 31.05
N LEU A 76 -14.20 -21.67 30.25
CA LEU A 76 -15.28 -22.53 30.75
C LEU A 76 -14.76 -23.71 31.59
N ARG A 77 -13.55 -24.20 31.33
CA ARG A 77 -12.96 -25.35 32.03
C ARG A 77 -12.19 -24.96 33.29
N GLU A 78 -11.40 -23.89 33.21
CA GLU A 78 -10.42 -23.51 34.24
C GLU A 78 -10.64 -22.09 34.80
N GLY A 79 -11.70 -21.40 34.34
CA GLY A 79 -11.93 -20.00 34.68
C GLY A 79 -12.25 -19.69 36.15
N GLU A 80 -12.70 -20.68 36.93
CA GLU A 80 -12.94 -20.52 38.37
C GLU A 80 -11.65 -20.60 39.20
N THR A 81 -10.66 -21.34 38.72
CA THR A 81 -9.34 -21.48 39.36
C THR A 81 -8.32 -20.46 38.85
N LEU A 82 -8.68 -19.73 37.80
CA LEU A 82 -7.81 -18.72 37.18
C LEU A 82 -7.72 -17.47 38.05
N ASP A 83 -6.55 -16.86 38.07
CA ASP A 83 -6.39 -15.53 38.65
C ASP A 83 -7.30 -14.50 37.94
N SER A 84 -7.89 -13.60 38.73
CA SER A 84 -8.84 -12.61 38.24
C SER A 84 -8.19 -11.67 37.22
N GLU A 85 -6.92 -11.32 37.41
CA GLU A 85 -6.19 -10.43 36.48
C GLU A 85 -5.98 -11.11 35.13
N MET A 86 -5.56 -12.38 35.12
CA MET A 86 -5.38 -13.15 33.89
C MET A 86 -6.69 -13.28 33.11
N ARG A 87 -7.80 -13.54 33.81
CA ARG A 87 -9.13 -13.63 33.19
C ARG A 87 -9.51 -12.32 32.51
N ASP A 88 -9.30 -11.19 33.16
CA ASP A 88 -9.60 -9.87 32.61
C ASP A 88 -8.72 -9.55 31.40
N GLN A 89 -7.44 -9.96 31.42
CA GLN A 89 -6.54 -9.81 30.27
C GLN A 89 -7.02 -10.63 29.05
N ILE A 90 -7.44 -11.88 29.27
CA ILE A 90 -7.98 -12.73 28.20
C ILE A 90 -9.24 -12.09 27.59
N LEU A 91 -10.16 -11.59 28.42
CA LEU A 91 -11.38 -10.93 27.94
C LEU A 91 -11.09 -9.60 27.22
N LEU A 92 -10.10 -8.84 27.68
CA LEU A 92 -9.69 -7.58 27.04
C LEU A 92 -9.02 -7.80 25.69
N LEU A 93 -8.29 -8.90 25.51
CA LEU A 93 -7.56 -9.20 24.28
C LEU A 93 -8.37 -10.05 23.29
N PHE A 94 -9.15 -10.99 23.81
CA PHE A 94 -9.82 -12.03 23.04
C PHE A 94 -11.30 -12.25 23.41
N GLY A 95 -11.92 -11.34 24.17
CA GLY A 95 -13.33 -11.48 24.60
C GLY A 95 -14.37 -11.35 23.48
N SER A 96 -13.99 -10.88 22.30
CA SER A 96 -14.84 -10.87 21.11
C SER A 96 -14.02 -11.06 19.84
N VAL A 97 -14.67 -11.45 18.75
CA VAL A 97 -14.00 -11.62 17.45
C VAL A 97 -13.40 -10.30 16.95
N SER A 98 -14.12 -9.18 17.07
CA SER A 98 -13.62 -7.87 16.62
C SER A 98 -12.43 -7.41 17.47
N THR A 99 -12.49 -7.58 18.79
CA THR A 99 -11.36 -7.29 19.69
C THR A 99 -10.15 -8.16 19.34
N SER A 100 -10.37 -9.45 19.10
CA SER A 100 -9.32 -10.40 18.73
C SER A 100 -8.66 -10.04 17.39
N MET A 101 -9.45 -9.63 16.39
CA MET A 101 -8.91 -9.13 15.12
C MET A 101 -7.98 -7.93 15.33
N VAL A 102 -8.36 -7.00 16.22
CA VAL A 102 -7.51 -5.84 16.58
C VAL A 102 -6.25 -6.29 17.33
N THR A 103 -6.36 -7.26 18.24
CA THR A 103 -5.21 -7.83 18.97
C THR A 103 -4.22 -8.49 18.02
N LEU A 104 -4.70 -9.36 17.11
CA LEU A 104 -3.89 -9.99 16.06
C LEU A 104 -3.24 -8.94 15.15
N PHE A 105 -3.97 -7.86 14.81
CA PHE A 105 -3.44 -6.76 14.01
C PHE A 105 -2.30 -6.04 14.74
N LYS A 106 -2.50 -5.72 16.02
CA LYS A 106 -1.47 -5.08 16.86
C LYS A 106 -0.23 -5.97 17.02
N GLY A 107 -0.41 -7.27 17.22
CA GLY A 107 0.70 -8.24 17.31
C GLY A 107 1.47 -8.42 15.99
N THR A 108 0.79 -8.25 14.85
CA THR A 108 1.41 -8.37 13.52
C THR A 108 2.17 -7.11 13.12
N PHE A 109 1.53 -5.94 13.25
CA PHE A 109 2.02 -4.67 12.72
C PHE A 109 2.74 -3.78 13.75
N GLY A 110 2.89 -4.23 14.99
CA GLY A 110 3.71 -3.55 16.00
C GLY A 110 2.97 -2.46 16.77
N GLY A 111 1.73 -2.72 17.20
CA GLY A 111 1.04 -1.85 18.17
C GLY A 111 1.54 -2.04 19.62
N ARG A 112 1.98 -3.26 19.95
CA ARG A 112 2.66 -3.66 21.20
C ARG A 112 3.63 -4.79 20.88
N GLY A 113 4.47 -5.22 21.83
CA GLY A 113 5.31 -6.39 21.62
C GLY A 113 4.43 -7.61 21.32
N TRP A 114 4.79 -8.40 20.30
CA TRP A 114 4.09 -9.67 20.05
C TRP A 114 4.19 -10.60 21.27
N ASP A 115 5.27 -10.45 22.05
CA ASP A 115 5.53 -11.15 23.32
C ASP A 115 4.43 -10.90 24.35
N ASP A 116 3.93 -9.66 24.46
CA ASP A 116 2.87 -9.31 25.42
C ASP A 116 1.59 -10.11 25.20
N TYR A 117 1.27 -10.40 23.93
CA TYR A 117 0.12 -11.22 23.56
C TYR A 117 0.43 -12.72 23.69
N TYR A 118 1.66 -13.11 23.38
CA TYR A 118 2.12 -14.49 23.47
C TYR A 118 2.11 -14.99 24.92
N VAL A 119 2.61 -14.19 25.88
CA VAL A 119 2.62 -14.58 27.30
C VAL A 119 1.21 -14.86 27.82
N VAL A 120 0.21 -14.06 27.43
CA VAL A 120 -1.19 -14.30 27.83
C VAL A 120 -1.70 -15.63 27.26
N LEU A 121 -1.41 -15.91 25.99
CA LEU A 121 -1.79 -17.18 25.37
C LEU A 121 -1.04 -18.37 25.97
N ASP A 122 0.24 -18.20 26.34
CA ASP A 122 1.11 -19.29 26.80
C ASP A 122 0.72 -19.78 28.20
N ASN A 123 0.04 -18.92 28.97
CA ASN A 123 -0.56 -19.24 30.25
C ASN A 123 -1.96 -19.88 30.14
N THR A 124 -2.54 -19.99 28.94
CA THR A 124 -3.85 -20.62 28.73
C THR A 124 -3.72 -21.93 27.95
N ASP A 125 -3.36 -21.84 26.67
CA ASP A 125 -3.26 -22.98 25.77
C ASP A 125 -2.00 -22.88 24.90
N LYS A 126 -1.17 -23.91 25.00
CA LYS A 126 0.06 -24.03 24.20
C LYS A 126 -0.25 -24.10 22.71
N VAL A 127 -1.39 -24.68 22.32
CA VAL A 127 -1.80 -24.75 20.91
C VAL A 127 -2.16 -23.35 20.39
N ALA A 128 -2.95 -22.58 21.14
CA ALA A 128 -3.24 -21.19 20.81
C ALA A 128 -1.95 -20.35 20.68
N SER A 129 -1.04 -20.48 21.63
CA SER A 129 0.25 -19.77 21.64
C SER A 129 1.11 -20.07 20.42
N PHE A 130 1.24 -21.36 20.09
CA PHE A 130 1.97 -21.79 18.91
C PHE A 130 1.29 -21.32 17.62
N GLY A 131 -0.04 -21.40 17.56
CA GLY A 131 -0.85 -20.87 16.45
C GLY A 131 -0.66 -19.37 16.24
N PHE A 132 -0.52 -18.60 17.32
CA PHE A 132 -0.29 -17.15 17.25
C PHE A 132 1.08 -16.83 16.65
N LEU A 133 2.12 -17.55 17.05
CA LEU A 133 3.46 -17.39 16.47
C LEU A 133 3.48 -17.71 14.99
N ILE A 134 2.85 -18.83 14.57
CA ILE A 134 2.71 -19.18 13.15
C ILE A 134 2.00 -18.07 12.40
N PHE A 135 0.89 -17.56 12.93
CA PHE A 135 0.13 -16.48 12.30
C PHE A 135 0.98 -15.22 12.13
N VAL A 136 1.68 -14.77 13.18
CA VAL A 136 2.53 -13.58 13.12
C VAL A 136 3.68 -13.75 12.13
N VAL A 137 4.37 -14.90 12.13
CA VAL A 137 5.46 -15.19 11.19
C VAL A 137 4.93 -15.24 9.75
N PHE A 138 3.83 -15.94 9.51
CA PHE A 138 3.19 -16.03 8.21
C PHE A 138 2.81 -14.65 7.68
N MET A 139 2.18 -13.81 8.51
CA MET A 139 1.81 -12.46 8.13
C MET A 139 3.02 -11.59 7.81
N LYS A 140 4.09 -11.66 8.61
CA LYS A 140 5.33 -10.92 8.34
C LYS A 140 5.97 -11.35 7.03
N ILE A 141 6.12 -12.66 6.80
CA ILE A 141 6.66 -13.20 5.54
C ILE A 141 5.79 -12.76 4.36
N SER A 142 4.47 -12.81 4.50
CA SER A 142 3.53 -12.39 3.45
C SER A 142 3.71 -10.92 3.09
N VAL A 143 3.83 -10.03 4.07
CA VAL A 143 4.09 -8.60 3.84
C VAL A 143 5.45 -8.39 3.16
N PHE A 144 6.52 -9.06 3.61
CA PHE A 144 7.82 -9.00 2.95
C PHE A 144 7.78 -9.49 1.50
N ASN A 145 7.03 -10.57 1.22
CA ASN A 145 6.86 -11.10 -0.13
C ASN A 145 6.11 -10.12 -1.04
N ILE A 146 5.03 -9.49 -0.53
CA ILE A 146 4.29 -8.47 -1.28
C ILE A 146 5.20 -7.28 -1.61
N MET A 147 5.96 -6.78 -0.63
CA MET A 147 6.91 -5.68 -0.83
C MET A 147 8.00 -6.04 -1.85
N THR A 148 8.54 -7.26 -1.76
CA THR A 148 9.56 -7.76 -2.70
C THR A 148 9.00 -7.87 -4.10
N SER A 149 7.78 -8.41 -4.26
CA SER A 149 7.11 -8.50 -5.56
C SER A 149 6.89 -7.13 -6.19
N LEU A 150 6.49 -6.13 -5.40
CA LEU A 150 6.32 -4.76 -5.87
C LEU A 150 7.65 -4.14 -6.32
N PHE A 151 8.73 -4.36 -5.57
CA PHE A 151 10.06 -3.87 -5.94
C PHE A 151 10.58 -4.51 -7.23
N ILE A 152 10.38 -5.83 -7.39
CA ILE A 152 10.71 -6.54 -8.62
C ILE A 152 9.92 -5.97 -9.80
N GLU A 153 8.61 -5.74 -9.64
CA GLU A 153 7.78 -5.17 -10.70
C GLU A 153 8.26 -3.75 -11.11
N MET A 154 8.61 -2.90 -10.14
CA MET A 154 9.18 -1.59 -10.42
C MET A 154 10.52 -1.69 -11.15
N THR A 155 11.40 -2.60 -10.72
CA THR A 155 12.70 -2.82 -11.36
C THR A 155 12.53 -3.31 -12.79
N MET A 156 11.61 -4.25 -13.04
CA MET A 156 11.30 -4.75 -14.38
C MET A 156 10.73 -3.67 -15.29
N ARG A 157 9.88 -2.77 -14.77
CA ARG A 157 9.34 -1.62 -15.51
C ARG A 157 10.40 -0.58 -15.86
N LEU A 158 11.44 -0.42 -15.03
CA LEU A 158 12.59 0.45 -15.32
C LEU A 158 13.59 -0.20 -16.29
N ALA A 159 13.70 -1.53 -16.25
CA ALA A 159 14.57 -2.30 -17.13
C ALA A 159 13.99 -2.47 -18.55
N THR A 160 12.67 -2.45 -18.72
CA THR A 160 12.05 -2.46 -20.05
C THR A 160 12.22 -1.10 -20.73
N PRO A 161 12.70 -1.05 -21.99
CA PRO A 161 12.77 0.21 -22.73
C PRO A 161 11.38 0.82 -22.80
N ASP A 162 11.26 2.10 -22.45
CA ASP A 162 9.99 2.82 -22.43
C ASP A 162 9.19 2.53 -23.72
N THR A 163 7.88 2.36 -23.61
CA THR A 163 7.02 2.01 -24.77
C THR A 163 7.20 2.98 -25.93
N GLN A 164 7.54 4.24 -25.63
CA GLN A 164 7.93 5.25 -26.62
C GLN A 164 9.26 4.93 -27.31
N THR A 165 10.25 4.42 -26.58
CA THR A 165 11.54 3.95 -27.09
C THR A 165 11.37 2.73 -27.99
N LEU A 166 10.54 1.76 -27.60
CA LEU A 166 10.17 0.60 -28.42
C LEU A 166 9.45 1.03 -29.72
N ALA A 167 8.49 1.95 -29.63
CA ALA A 167 7.80 2.47 -30.81
C ALA A 167 8.74 3.29 -31.72
N ARG A 168 9.73 3.97 -31.15
CA ARG A 168 10.77 4.70 -31.91
C ARG A 168 11.73 3.74 -32.60
N GLN A 169 12.13 2.66 -31.94
CA GLN A 169 12.96 1.60 -32.54
C GLN A 169 12.24 0.88 -33.67
N LYS A 170 10.94 0.57 -33.51
CA LYS A 170 10.13 -0.04 -34.56
C LYS A 170 10.05 0.85 -35.80
N ARG A 171 9.76 2.15 -35.63
CA ARG A 171 9.75 3.13 -36.73
C ARG A 171 11.12 3.29 -37.39
N HIS A 172 12.22 3.16 -36.64
CA HIS A 172 13.57 3.21 -37.19
C HIS A 172 13.84 2.01 -38.10
N LYS A 173 13.50 0.79 -37.64
CA LYS A 173 13.60 -0.43 -38.46
C LYS A 173 12.73 -0.37 -39.72
N GLU A 174 11.50 0.11 -39.62
CA GLU A 174 10.61 0.26 -40.79
C GLU A 174 11.20 1.22 -41.84
N ARG A 175 11.86 2.30 -41.40
CA ARG A 175 12.55 3.24 -42.31
C ARG A 175 13.78 2.63 -42.97
N GLU A 176 14.58 1.87 -42.23
CA GLU A 176 15.74 1.15 -42.78
C GLU A 176 15.30 0.15 -43.85
N GLN A 177 14.29 -0.68 -43.56
CA GLN A 177 13.74 -1.65 -44.51
C GLN A 177 13.16 -0.98 -45.77
N ALA A 178 12.45 0.14 -45.60
CA ALA A 178 11.95 0.91 -46.75
C ALA A 178 13.10 1.45 -47.61
N SER A 179 14.19 1.89 -46.99
CA SER A 179 15.37 2.37 -47.71
C SER A 179 16.09 1.24 -48.47
N GLU A 180 16.18 0.04 -47.88
CA GLU A 180 16.74 -1.15 -48.53
C GLU A 180 15.91 -1.57 -49.74
N LEU A 181 14.58 -1.63 -49.59
CA LEU A 181 13.66 -1.91 -50.70
C LEU A 181 13.83 -0.91 -51.84
N TRP A 182 13.94 0.38 -51.53
CA TRP A 182 14.13 1.42 -52.53
C TRP A 182 15.48 1.27 -53.26
N ASN A 183 16.54 0.91 -52.54
CA ASN A 183 17.85 0.65 -53.11
C ASN A 183 17.88 -0.60 -54.01
N LEU A 184 17.07 -1.62 -53.72
CA LEU A 184 16.90 -2.79 -54.59
C LEU A 184 16.17 -2.43 -55.89
N VAL A 185 15.09 -1.65 -55.80
CA VAL A 185 14.34 -1.19 -56.98
C VAL A 185 15.21 -0.33 -57.89
N LYS A 186 16.08 0.51 -57.33
CA LYS A 186 17.00 1.38 -58.10
C LYS A 186 18.15 0.63 -58.79
N LYS A 187 18.41 -0.63 -58.41
CA LYS A 187 19.46 -1.49 -58.97
C LYS A 187 18.94 -2.41 -60.09
N LEU A 188 17.62 -2.52 -60.25
CA LEU A 188 16.94 -3.17 -61.38
C LEU A 188 16.74 -2.16 -62.51
#